data_AF-A0AAN7SCA6-F1
#
_entry.id   AF-A0AAN7SCA6-F1
#
_cell.length_a   1.000
_cell.length_b   1.000
_cell.length_c   1.000
_cell.angle_alpha   90.00
_cell.angle_beta   90.00
_cell.angle_gamma   90.00
#
_symmetry.space_group_name_H-M   'P 1'
#
loop_
_entity.id
_entity.type
_entity.pdbx_description
1 polymer ?
#
loop_
_entity_poly.entity_id
_entity_poly.type
_entity_poly.pdbx_seq_one_letter_code
_entity_poly.pdbx_strand_id
1 'polypeptide(L)'
;MLAITLVGNIFILHITQRGICYFVVFVNHKSPLFIEKIKRDDIFWQNNMEGKLTFYKCCILPEIIRGNIKRGLRCVDPTYIIDAQQERQRKIEIEKKKKAPKNMKEN
;
A
#
# COMPACT_ATOMS: atom_id res chain seq x y z
N MET A 1 -17.57 1.47 -1.63
CA MET A 1 -17.62 1.18 -0.18
C MET A 1 -17.49 -0.31 0.12
N LEU A 2 -18.25 -1.20 -0.54
CA LEU A 2 -18.15 -2.67 -0.39
C LEU A 2 -16.74 -3.26 -0.56
N ALA A 3 -15.94 -2.74 -1.49
CA ALA A 3 -14.59 -3.26 -1.74
C ALA A 3 -13.62 -3.10 -0.55
N ILE A 4 -13.80 -2.09 0.32
CA ILE A 4 -12.90 -1.85 1.45
C ILE A 4 -13.19 -2.84 2.59
N THR A 5 -14.46 -3.15 2.84
CA THR A 5 -14.88 -4.13 3.86
C THR A 5 -14.56 -5.58 3.45
N LEU A 6 -14.70 -5.92 2.16
CA LEU A 6 -14.31 -7.25 1.65
C LEU A 6 -12.81 -7.52 1.86
N VAL A 7 -11.97 -6.53 1.56
CA VAL A 7 -10.51 -6.64 1.71
C VAL A 7 -10.08 -6.84 3.17
N GLY A 8 -10.77 -6.19 4.12
CA GLY A 8 -10.51 -6.37 5.55
C GLY A 8 -10.86 -7.77 6.07
N ASN A 9 -11.94 -8.37 5.59
CA ASN A 9 -12.34 -9.73 5.99
C ASN A 9 -11.40 -10.81 5.42
N ILE A 10 -10.86 -10.61 4.21
CA ILE A 10 -9.87 -11.51 3.61
C ILE A 10 -8.56 -11.50 4.43
N PHE A 11 -8.19 -10.35 5.01
CA PHE A 11 -7.01 -10.21 5.87
C PHE A 11 -7.08 -11.06 7.13
N ILE A 12 -8.23 -11.05 7.81
CA ILE A 12 -8.42 -11.84 9.03
C ILE A 12 -8.36 -13.34 8.72
N LEU A 13 -8.86 -13.78 7.55
CA LEU A 13 -8.80 -15.19 7.15
C LEU A 13 -7.39 -15.71 6.93
N HIS A 14 -6.53 -14.91 6.32
CA HIS A 14 -5.14 -15.29 6.10
C HIS A 14 -4.37 -15.40 7.42
N ILE A 15 -4.54 -14.42 8.33
CA ILE A 15 -3.86 -14.41 9.64
C ILE A 15 -4.33 -15.56 10.53
N THR A 16 -5.64 -15.79 10.59
CA THR A 16 -6.24 -16.83 11.46
C THR A 16 -6.14 -18.24 10.88
N GLN A 17 -5.57 -18.37 9.67
CA GLN A 17 -5.50 -19.60 8.88
C GLN A 17 -6.86 -20.28 8.66
N ARG A 18 -7.96 -19.53 8.66
CA ARG A 18 -9.31 -20.06 8.45
C ARG A 18 -9.72 -20.00 6.99
N GLY A 19 -10.55 -20.95 6.56
CA GLY A 19 -11.01 -21.04 5.16
C GLY A 19 -12.24 -20.19 4.84
N ILE A 20 -13.03 -19.78 5.83
CA ILE A 20 -14.34 -19.13 5.65
C ILE A 20 -14.58 -18.09 6.74
N CYS A 21 -15.09 -16.91 6.35
CA CYS A 21 -15.57 -15.84 7.23
C CYS A 21 -17.02 -15.51 6.86
N TYR A 22 -17.86 -15.23 7.85
CA TYR A 22 -19.20 -14.71 7.63
C TYR A 22 -19.20 -13.21 7.96
N PHE A 23 -19.44 -12.39 6.96
CA PHE A 23 -19.62 -10.96 7.13
C PHE A 23 -21.10 -10.67 7.40
N VAL A 24 -21.40 -10.36 8.65
CA VAL A 24 -22.77 -10.15 9.13
C VAL A 24 -22.97 -8.68 9.41
N VAL A 25 -23.90 -8.04 8.71
CA VAL A 25 -24.30 -6.64 8.93
C VAL A 25 -25.72 -6.63 9.46
N PHE A 26 -25.85 -6.17 10.70
CA PHE A 26 -27.14 -5.92 11.34
C PHE A 26 -27.38 -4.41 11.40
N VAL A 27 -28.51 -3.96 10.85
CA VAL A 27 -28.87 -2.53 10.80
C VAL A 27 -29.97 -2.20 11.79
N ASN A 28 -31.09 -2.93 11.77
CA ASN A 28 -32.18 -2.80 12.76
C ASN A 28 -33.12 -4.01 12.68
N HIS A 29 -34.12 -4.07 13.56
CA HIS A 29 -35.14 -5.14 13.59
C HIS A 29 -36.12 -5.15 12.41
N LYS A 30 -36.19 -4.07 11.62
CA LYS A 30 -37.07 -3.95 10.44
C LYS A 30 -36.38 -4.35 9.14
N SER A 31 -35.04 -4.33 9.12
CA SER A 31 -34.20 -4.69 7.99
C SER A 31 -33.75 -6.14 8.14
N PRO A 32 -33.76 -6.93 7.04
CA PRO A 32 -33.21 -8.28 7.09
C PRO A 32 -31.71 -8.25 7.40
N LEU A 33 -31.25 -9.25 8.15
CA LEU A 33 -29.83 -9.45 8.45
C LEU A 33 -29.08 -9.72 7.14
N PHE A 34 -28.07 -8.92 6.83
CA PHE A 34 -27.22 -9.15 5.68
C PHE A 34 -26.09 -10.08 6.10
N ILE A 35 -26.04 -11.28 5.50
CA ILE A 35 -24.96 -12.25 5.72
C ILE A 35 -24.30 -12.52 4.38
N GLU A 36 -23.01 -12.25 4.30
CA GLU A 36 -22.18 -12.57 3.16
C GLU A 36 -21.11 -13.60 3.56
N LYS A 37 -21.01 -14.69 2.80
CA LYS A 37 -20.01 -15.73 3.02
C LYS A 37 -18.77 -15.42 2.21
N ILE A 38 -17.68 -15.11 2.89
CA ILE A 38 -16.39 -14.81 2.29
C ILE A 38 -15.51 -16.05 2.42
N LYS A 39 -15.02 -16.55 1.29
CA LYS A 39 -14.05 -17.65 1.26
C LYS A 39 -12.64 -17.08 1.23
N ARG A 40 -11.70 -17.83 1.81
CA ARG A 40 -10.28 -17.53 1.68
C ARG A 40 -9.86 -17.69 0.21
N ASP A 41 -9.20 -16.66 -0.30
CA ASP A 41 -8.58 -16.66 -1.62
C ASP A 41 -7.13 -16.21 -1.45
N ASP A 42 -6.22 -17.18 -1.49
CA ASP A 42 -4.79 -16.94 -1.33
C ASP A 42 -4.16 -16.24 -2.55
N ILE A 43 -4.75 -16.41 -3.75
CA ILE A 43 -4.27 -15.76 -4.97
C ILE A 43 -4.61 -14.27 -4.91
N PHE A 44 -5.85 -13.94 -4.53
CA PHE A 44 -6.24 -12.55 -4.32
C PHE A 44 -5.38 -11.90 -3.24
N TRP A 45 -5.09 -12.64 -2.16
CA TRP A 45 -4.25 -12.16 -1.05
C TRP A 45 -2.83 -11.81 -1.49
N GLN A 46 -2.12 -12.73 -2.13
CA GLN A 46 -0.75 -12.49 -2.60
C GLN A 46 -0.70 -11.29 -3.56
N ASN A 47 -1.63 -11.22 -4.50
CA ASN A 47 -1.61 -10.17 -5.52
C ASN A 47 -1.98 -8.78 -4.99
N ASN A 48 -2.89 -8.67 -4.02
CA ASN A 48 -3.45 -7.37 -3.61
C ASN A 48 -3.06 -6.90 -2.20
N MET A 49 -2.70 -7.83 -1.31
CA MET A 49 -2.52 -7.54 0.12
C MET A 49 -1.07 -7.62 0.58
N GLU A 50 -0.26 -8.48 -0.04
CA GLU A 50 1.14 -8.63 0.31
C GLU A 50 1.93 -7.32 0.18
N GLY A 51 1.78 -6.61 -0.95
CA GLY A 51 2.42 -5.31 -1.14
C GLY A 51 1.97 -4.24 -0.12
N LYS A 52 0.69 -4.25 0.27
CA LYS A 52 0.15 -3.33 1.30
C LYS A 52 0.72 -3.64 2.68
N LEU A 53 0.94 -4.92 2.98
CA LEU A 53 1.55 -5.33 4.24
C LEU A 53 3.00 -4.89 4.32
N THR A 54 3.76 -4.95 3.23
CA THR A 54 5.12 -4.41 3.15
C THR A 54 5.14 -2.91 3.40
N PHE A 55 4.22 -2.15 2.78
CA PHE A 55 4.09 -0.72 3.07
C PHE A 55 3.77 -0.43 4.54
N TYR A 56 2.84 -1.19 5.14
CA TYR A 56 2.53 -1.05 6.55
C TYR A 56 3.75 -1.33 7.44
N LYS A 57 4.48 -2.43 7.18
CA LYS A 57 5.66 -2.84 7.96
C LYS A 57 6.85 -1.88 7.80
N CYS A 58 7.09 -1.38 6.60
CA CYS A 58 8.28 -0.57 6.28
C CYS A 58 8.06 0.94 6.52
N CYS A 59 6.85 1.45 6.32
CA CYS A 59 6.57 2.89 6.44
C CYS A 59 5.79 3.22 7.71
N ILE A 60 4.65 2.54 7.95
CA ILE A 60 3.72 2.95 9.01
C ILE A 60 4.19 2.45 10.39
N LEU A 61 4.56 1.18 10.49
CA LEU A 61 4.92 0.54 11.75
C LEU A 61 6.12 1.21 12.45
N PRO A 62 7.22 1.57 11.76
CA PRO A 62 8.33 2.27 12.41
C PRO A 62 7.92 3.64 12.94
N GLU A 63 7.02 4.36 12.27
CA GLU A 63 6.52 5.66 12.71
C GLU A 63 5.63 5.54 13.95
N ILE A 64 4.81 4.48 14.03
CA ILE A 64 4.01 4.18 15.23
C ILE A 64 4.94 3.85 16.41
N ILE A 65 5.94 2.98 16.21
CA ILE A 65 6.85 2.54 17.26
C ILE A 65 7.77 3.68 17.73
N ARG A 66 8.33 4.46 16.80
CA ARG A 66 9.25 5.57 17.12
C ARG A 66 8.51 6.80 17.66
N GLY A 67 7.22 6.94 17.34
CA GLY A 67 6.39 8.05 17.79
C GLY A 67 6.86 9.41 17.24
N ASN A 68 7.52 9.44 16.08
CA ASN A 68 8.09 10.66 15.48
C ASN A 68 7.04 11.77 15.32
N ILE A 69 5.82 11.41 14.92
CA ILE A 69 4.69 12.35 14.76
C ILE A 69 4.38 13.05 16.09
N LYS A 70 4.36 12.33 17.21
CA LYS A 70 4.13 12.92 18.55
C LYS A 70 5.27 13.85 18.97
N ARG A 71 6.46 13.69 18.38
CA ARG A 71 7.67 14.47 18.65
C ARG A 71 7.86 15.60 17.64
N GLY A 72 6.94 15.79 16.69
CA GLY A 72 7.05 16.79 15.62
C GLY A 72 8.13 16.48 14.58
N LEU A 73 8.65 15.25 14.56
CA LEU A 73 9.67 14.81 13.61
C LEU A 73 9.04 14.39 12.29
N ARG A 74 9.77 14.59 11.19
CA ARG A 74 9.33 14.15 9.85
C ARG A 74 9.38 12.63 9.74
N CYS A 75 8.45 12.06 8.99
CA CYS A 75 8.47 10.65 8.64
C CYS A 75 9.76 10.33 7.86
N VAL A 76 10.33 9.16 8.14
CA VAL A 76 11.52 8.68 7.45
C VAL A 76 11.09 7.72 6.35
N ASP A 77 11.41 8.06 5.11
CA ASP A 77 11.13 7.17 3.98
C ASP A 77 12.05 5.93 4.03
N PRO A 78 11.53 4.72 3.77
CA PRO A 78 12.35 3.51 3.66
C PRO A 78 13.26 3.55 2.44
N THR A 79 14.37 2.79 2.51
CA THR A 79 15.46 2.80 1.53
C THR A 79 15.00 2.62 0.09
N TYR A 80 14.06 1.70 -0.17
CA TYR A 80 13.56 1.44 -1.53
C TYR A 80 12.86 2.66 -2.17
N ILE A 81 12.26 3.55 -1.37
CA ILE A 81 11.66 4.79 -1.87
C ILE A 81 12.76 5.80 -2.23
N ILE A 82 13.76 5.93 -1.36
CA ILE A 82 14.90 6.82 -1.57
C ILE A 82 15.66 6.40 -2.84
N ASP A 83 15.93 5.10 -3.01
CA ASP A 83 16.64 4.57 -4.17
C ASP A 83 15.85 4.82 -5.47
N ALA A 84 14.53 4.62 -5.44
CA ALA A 84 13.67 4.88 -6.59
C ALA A 84 13.61 6.37 -6.97
N GLN A 85 13.61 7.27 -5.98
CA GLN A 85 13.69 8.72 -6.20
C GLN A 85 15.03 9.12 -6.84
N GLN A 86 16.14 8.58 -6.33
CA GLN A 86 17.48 8.83 -6.87
C GLN A 86 17.63 8.31 -8.30
N GLU A 87 17.10 7.13 -8.61
CA GLU A 87 17.12 6.58 -9.97
C GLU A 87 16.31 7.43 -10.94
N ARG A 88 15.12 7.89 -10.53
CA ARG A 88 14.31 8.82 -11.31
C ARG A 88 15.07 10.12 -11.58
N GLN A 89 15.74 10.67 -10.56
CA GLN A 89 16.52 11.89 -10.68
C GLN A 89 17.70 11.72 -11.67
N ARG A 90 18.43 10.59 -11.58
CA ARG A 90 19.51 10.25 -12.51
C ARG A 90 19.03 10.16 -13.96
N LYS A 91 17.90 9.51 -14.21
CA LYS A 91 17.31 9.43 -15.57
C LYS A 91 16.99 10.81 -16.13
N ILE A 92 16.39 11.68 -15.32
CA ILE A 92 16.07 13.07 -15.71
C ILE A 92 17.35 13.85 -16.04
N GLU A 93 18.41 13.69 -15.26
CA GLU A 93 19.69 14.37 -15.52
C GLU A 93 20.37 13.88 -16.80
N ILE A 94 20.33 12.57 -17.06
CA ILE A 94 20.84 11.99 -18.31
C ILE A 94 20.06 12.52 -19.51
N GLU A 95 18.73 12.61 -19.42
CA GLU A 95 17.89 13.18 -20.50
C GLU A 95 18.16 14.67 -20.73
N LYS A 96 18.37 15.46 -19.66
CA LYS A 96 18.76 16.86 -19.77
C LYS A 96 20.12 17.02 -20.46
N LYS A 97 21.11 16.18 -20.11
CA LYS A 97 22.43 16.18 -20.76
C LYS A 97 22.38 15.77 -22.23
N LYS A 98 21.49 14.83 -22.62
CA LYS A 98 21.29 14.44 -24.02
C LYS A 98 20.65 15.53 -24.89
N LYS A 99 19.86 16.42 -24.29
CA LYS A 99 19.25 17.57 -25.00
C LYS A 99 20.20 18.78 -25.13
N ALA A 100 21.30 18.81 -24.37
CA ALA A 100 22.24 19.93 -24.31
C ALA A 100 23.24 20.10 -25.48
N PRO A 101 23.52 19.14 -26.40
CA PRO A 101 24.48 19.36 -27.47
C PRO A 101 23.82 19.34 -28.87
N LYS A 102 23.21 20.45 -29.30
CA LYS A 102 22.98 20.78 -30.73
C LYS A 102 22.94 22.28 -31.08
N ASN A 103 23.16 23.20 -30.15
CA ASN A 103 23.21 24.64 -30.44
C ASN A 103 24.60 25.22 -30.17
N MET A 104 25.65 24.71 -30.83
CA MET A 104 26.90 25.46 -30.95
C MET A 104 27.84 24.87 -32.01
N LYS A 105 27.45 24.84 -33.29
CA LYS A 105 28.37 24.93 -34.45
C LYS A 105 27.57 25.40 -35.66
N GLU A 106 27.72 26.66 -36.03
CA GLU A 106 27.93 27.10 -37.42
C GLU A 106 28.24 28.60 -37.41
N ASN A 107 29.54 28.84 -37.65
CA ASN A 107 30.22 29.93 -38.36
C ASN A 107 29.50 31.26 -38.61
#